data_AF-A0A7S1HNV0-F1
#
_entry.id   AF-A0A7S1HNV0-F1
#
_cell.length_a   1.000
_cell.length_b   1.000
_cell.length_c   1.000
_cell.angle_alpha   90.00
_cell.angle_beta   90.00
_cell.angle_gamma   90.00
#
_symmetry.space_group_name_H-M   'P 1'
#
loop_
_entity.id
_entity.type
_entity.pdbx_description
1 polymer ?
#
loop_
_entity_poly.entity_id
_entity_poly.type
_entity_poly.pdbx_seq_one_letter_code
_entity_poly.pdbx_strand_id
1 'polypeptide(L)'
;PLEYSWMFATPLPEGAPKRYVRLLSNDEWYLDNPHRIQRIAITLSSILDPTALVRSLHEVVKTYPLLGARVESSATSCGIDGRCFLLDSERVTVQVLVVTPELMGSSHAWSFMLEHHRQPAPGRDRPPLMQCFLIRCLDPAYGSALVAGFDHVLGDGASYALVLSHWSREYEKEIRVRPRDTQGCPPHVYPHQNLCFSKVDHSKTAHRFHLPTSRVSALKRSFAHSPEDRISANDILMAQAAVALASRRPLGENDGPKARIAVLCNQRGRGLSEGWFGNAVVDLNVAVSWDSVQRGDV
;
A
#
# COMPACT_ATOMS: atom_id res chain seq x y z
N PRO A 1 -14.96 4.37 24.63
CA PRO A 1 -13.65 3.97 24.09
C PRO A 1 -12.79 5.22 23.80
N LEU A 2 -11.71 5.42 24.56
CA LEU A 2 -10.77 6.51 24.32
C LEU A 2 -9.77 6.04 23.26
N GLU A 3 -9.80 6.65 22.08
CA GLU A 3 -8.83 6.44 20.99
C GLU A 3 -7.62 7.35 21.27
N TYR A 4 -6.47 6.76 21.58
CA TYR A 4 -5.25 7.55 21.75
C TYR A 4 -4.46 7.51 20.46
N SER A 5 -4.63 8.57 19.66
CA SER A 5 -3.70 8.89 18.60
C SER A 5 -2.49 9.58 19.20
N TRP A 6 -1.31 8.98 19.06
CA TRP A 6 -0.06 9.64 19.42
C TRP A 6 0.20 10.73 18.38
N MET A 7 -0.03 11.97 18.81
CA MET A 7 0.10 13.16 17.99
C MET A 7 1.43 13.82 18.30
N PHE A 8 2.37 13.79 17.36
CA PHE A 8 3.41 14.81 17.28
C PHE A 8 3.12 15.62 16.03
N ALA A 9 2.58 16.82 16.22
CA ALA A 9 2.54 17.83 15.18
C ALA A 9 2.68 19.18 15.84
N THR A 10 3.71 19.91 15.45
CA THR A 10 3.70 21.35 15.50
C THR A 10 2.65 21.79 14.48
N PRO A 11 1.48 22.33 14.88
CA PRO A 11 0.59 22.95 13.90
C PRO A 11 1.40 24.01 13.13
N LEU A 12 1.19 24.11 11.82
CA LEU A 12 1.68 25.27 11.08
C LEU A 12 1.16 26.53 11.80
N PRO A 13 2.00 27.55 12.03
CA PRO A 13 1.55 28.80 12.61
C PRO A 13 0.34 29.32 11.84
N GLU A 14 -0.66 29.81 12.56
CA GLU A 14 -1.84 30.43 11.97
C GLU A 14 -1.38 31.56 11.02
N GLY A 15 -1.73 31.45 9.73
CA GLY A 15 -1.28 32.40 8.69
C GLY A 15 -0.06 31.98 7.86
N ALA A 16 0.52 30.79 8.07
CA ALA A 16 1.54 30.27 7.17
C ALA A 16 0.99 30.11 5.73
N PRO A 17 1.77 30.46 4.68
CA PRO A 17 1.30 30.36 3.30
C PRO A 17 0.98 28.90 2.96
N LYS A 18 -0.23 28.67 2.45
CA LYS A 18 -0.65 27.36 1.94
C LYS A 18 0.24 26.94 0.77
N ARG A 19 0.75 25.72 0.81
CA ARG A 19 1.60 25.15 -0.25
C ARG A 19 0.80 24.13 -1.05
N TYR A 20 0.63 24.42 -2.34
CA TYR A 20 -0.10 23.54 -3.25
C TYR A 20 0.86 22.82 -4.19
N VAL A 21 0.56 21.54 -4.47
CA VAL A 21 1.21 20.74 -5.51
C VAL A 21 0.15 20.28 -6.48
N ARG A 22 0.43 20.49 -7.78
CA ARG A 22 -0.45 20.08 -8.86
C ARG A 22 -0.51 18.55 -8.92
N LEU A 23 -1.71 18.00 -9.14
CA LEU A 23 -1.90 16.60 -9.46
C LEU A 23 -1.34 16.29 -10.85
N LEU A 24 -0.73 15.12 -11.01
CA LEU A 24 -0.39 14.58 -12.32
C LEU A 24 -1.58 13.83 -12.90
N SER A 25 -1.58 13.59 -14.21
CA SER A 25 -2.67 12.87 -14.90
C SER A 25 -2.95 11.48 -14.31
N ASN A 26 -1.92 10.79 -13.83
CA ASN A 26 -2.06 9.51 -13.16
C ASN A 26 -2.78 9.66 -11.80
N ASP A 27 -2.49 10.72 -11.06
CA ASP A 27 -3.11 10.99 -9.77
C ASP A 27 -4.60 11.33 -9.96
N GLU A 28 -4.92 12.14 -10.97
CA GLU A 28 -6.30 12.48 -11.37
C GLU A 28 -7.12 11.21 -11.69
N TRP A 29 -6.54 10.25 -12.42
CA TRP A 29 -7.22 8.98 -12.70
C TRP A 29 -7.60 8.23 -11.42
N TYR A 30 -6.70 8.17 -10.42
CA TYR A 30 -6.99 7.53 -9.14
C TYR A 30 -7.98 8.31 -8.26
N LEU A 31 -8.07 9.63 -8.45
CA LEU A 31 -9.10 10.43 -7.79
C LEU A 31 -10.50 10.15 -8.33
N ASP A 32 -10.60 9.98 -9.65
CA ASP A 32 -11.86 9.74 -10.37
C ASP A 32 -12.27 8.26 -10.32
N ASN A 33 -11.31 7.36 -10.08
CA ASN A 33 -11.51 5.92 -9.92
C ASN A 33 -11.04 5.45 -8.53
N PRO A 34 -11.67 5.95 -7.44
CA PRO A 34 -11.20 5.69 -6.09
C PRO A 34 -11.38 4.22 -5.75
N HIS A 35 -10.29 3.57 -5.36
CA HIS A 35 -10.31 2.23 -4.82
C HIS A 35 -10.02 2.24 -3.31
N ARG A 36 -10.02 1.06 -2.68
CA ARG A 36 -9.66 0.97 -1.26
C ARG A 36 -8.17 1.29 -1.10
N ILE A 37 -7.82 2.00 -0.03
CA ILE A 37 -6.43 2.24 0.37
C ILE A 37 -5.72 0.88 0.41
N GLN A 38 -4.66 0.75 -0.38
CA GLN A 38 -3.81 -0.43 -0.35
C GLN A 38 -3.02 -0.41 0.95
N ARG A 39 -2.77 -1.57 1.55
CA ARG A 39 -2.09 -1.66 2.85
C ARG A 39 -1.09 -2.79 2.81
N ILE A 40 0.09 -2.55 3.36
CA ILE A 40 1.11 -3.55 3.63
C ILE A 40 1.10 -3.81 5.13
N ALA A 41 1.00 -5.09 5.51
CA ALA A 41 1.16 -5.54 6.89
C ALA A 41 2.51 -6.22 7.05
N ILE A 42 3.31 -5.74 8.00
CA ILE A 42 4.62 -6.29 8.37
C ILE A 42 4.49 -6.85 9.78
N THR A 43 4.57 -8.18 9.90
CA THR A 43 4.56 -8.87 11.19
C THR A 43 5.98 -9.02 11.72
N LEU A 44 6.15 -8.77 13.01
CA LEU A 44 7.44 -8.78 13.69
C LEU A 44 7.32 -9.55 14.99
N SER A 45 8.29 -10.41 15.27
CA SER A 45 8.41 -11.09 16.57
C SER A 45 8.73 -10.12 17.71
N SER A 46 9.21 -8.91 17.37
CA SER A 46 9.54 -7.87 18.34
C SER A 46 8.37 -6.91 18.58
N ILE A 47 8.35 -6.33 19.78
CA ILE A 47 7.44 -5.22 20.12
C ILE A 47 8.09 -3.91 19.67
N LEU A 48 7.45 -3.22 18.73
CA LEU A 48 7.86 -1.88 18.31
C LEU A 48 7.50 -0.82 19.36
N ASP A 49 8.35 0.20 19.47
CA ASP A 49 8.13 1.39 20.30
C ASP A 49 7.25 2.39 19.51
N PRO A 50 6.03 2.68 19.96
CA PRO A 50 5.14 3.61 19.27
C PRO A 50 5.70 5.03 19.16
N THR A 51 6.42 5.50 20.17
CA THR A 51 6.98 6.85 20.20
C THR A 51 8.09 6.98 19.16
N ALA A 52 9.00 6.01 19.10
CA ALA A 52 10.05 5.96 18.09
C ALA A 52 9.46 5.82 16.66
N LEU A 53 8.37 5.05 16.49
CA LEU A 53 7.66 4.94 15.21
C LEU A 53 7.09 6.28 14.75
N VAL A 54 6.41 7.02 15.63
CA VAL A 54 5.82 8.31 15.26
C VAL A 54 6.90 9.34 14.95
N ARG A 55 7.97 9.41 15.75
CA ARG A 55 9.09 10.34 15.49
C ARG A 55 9.81 10.05 14.18
N SER A 56 10.10 8.78 13.92
CA SER A 56 10.71 8.38 12.65
C SER A 56 9.79 8.64 11.46
N LEU A 57 8.48 8.45 11.59
CA LEU A 57 7.52 8.80 10.54
C LEU A 57 7.51 10.30 10.25
N HIS A 58 7.64 11.14 11.28
CA HIS A 58 7.74 12.58 11.11
C HIS A 58 8.96 12.97 10.26
N GLU A 59 10.12 12.35 10.46
CA GLU A 59 11.30 12.58 9.60
C GLU A 59 11.09 12.11 8.16
N VAL A 60 10.33 11.03 7.96
CA VAL A 60 9.95 10.55 6.63
C VAL A 60 9.01 11.53 5.94
N VAL A 61 8.02 12.10 6.64
CA VAL A 61 7.09 13.10 6.08
C VAL A 61 7.83 14.36 5.65
N LYS A 62 8.90 14.79 6.34
CA LYS A 62 9.74 15.91 5.88
C LYS A 62 10.37 15.64 4.51
N THR A 63 10.69 14.38 4.23
CA THR A 63 11.28 13.95 2.94
C THR A 63 10.20 13.76 1.88
N TYR A 64 9.03 13.26 2.28
CA TYR A 64 7.88 12.98 1.41
C TYR A 64 6.64 13.75 1.90
N PRO A 65 6.57 15.08 1.73
CA PRO A 65 5.51 15.91 2.31
C PRO A 65 4.11 15.60 1.77
N LEU A 66 4.02 14.96 0.60
CA LEU A 66 2.75 14.47 0.05
C LEU A 66 2.06 13.44 0.95
N LEU A 67 2.79 12.72 1.81
CA LEU A 67 2.19 11.81 2.79
C LEU A 67 1.27 12.54 3.78
N GLY A 68 1.57 13.80 4.10
CA GLY A 68 0.76 14.68 4.94
C GLY A 68 -0.15 15.63 4.15
N ALA A 69 -0.41 15.34 2.88
CA ALA A 69 -1.28 16.18 2.05
C ALA A 69 -2.76 15.78 2.18
N ARG A 70 -3.64 16.72 1.81
CA ARG A 70 -5.03 16.47 1.45
C ARG A 70 -5.27 16.91 0.02
N VAL A 71 -6.32 16.39 -0.59
CA VAL A 71 -6.81 16.87 -1.88
C VAL A 71 -7.80 18.00 -1.63
N GLU A 72 -7.61 19.13 -2.29
CA GLU A 72 -8.46 20.32 -2.19
C GLU A 72 -8.82 20.83 -3.59
N SER A 73 -10.06 21.27 -3.75
CA SER A 73 -10.51 22.00 -4.92
C SER A 73 -10.21 23.48 -4.72
N SER A 74 -9.31 24.04 -5.51
CA SER A 74 -8.98 25.47 -5.55
C SER A 74 -9.26 26.05 -6.93
N ALA A 75 -10.20 26.98 -7.00
CA ALA A 75 -10.53 27.71 -8.23
C ALA A 75 -9.40 28.62 -8.74
N THR A 76 -8.41 28.93 -7.90
CA THR A 76 -7.41 29.97 -8.17
C THR A 76 -5.98 29.47 -8.28
N SER A 77 -5.71 28.19 -8.02
CA SER A 77 -4.33 27.74 -7.77
C SER A 77 -3.80 26.60 -8.63
N CYS A 78 -4.60 25.74 -9.26
CA CYS A 78 -4.06 24.53 -9.91
C CYS A 78 -4.91 23.95 -11.07
N GLY A 79 -4.27 23.67 -12.21
CA GLY A 79 -4.73 22.68 -13.22
C GLY A 79 -6.02 22.99 -13.99
N ILE A 80 -6.39 22.09 -14.91
CA ILE A 80 -7.58 22.21 -15.79
C ILE A 80 -8.89 22.00 -14.99
N ASP A 81 -8.83 21.19 -13.91
CA ASP A 81 -9.98 20.82 -13.07
C ASP A 81 -10.02 21.50 -11.69
N GLY A 82 -9.06 22.39 -11.38
CA GLY A 82 -9.02 23.07 -10.08
C GLY A 82 -8.58 22.22 -8.88
N ARG A 83 -8.21 20.94 -9.05
CA ARG A 83 -7.84 20.04 -7.94
C ARG A 83 -6.34 20.02 -7.67
N CYS A 84 -5.94 19.91 -6.40
CA CYS A 84 -4.54 19.90 -6.00
C CYS A 84 -4.29 19.21 -4.66
N PHE A 85 -3.03 18.87 -4.41
CA PHE A 85 -2.56 18.54 -3.07
C PHE A 85 -2.30 19.83 -2.29
N LEU A 86 -2.95 20.00 -1.13
CA LEU A 86 -2.49 20.94 -0.12
C LEU A 86 -1.52 20.20 0.80
N LEU A 87 -0.24 20.56 0.74
CA LEU A 87 0.82 19.95 1.55
C LEU A 87 0.68 20.29 3.03
N ASP A 88 1.20 19.39 3.87
CA ASP A 88 1.31 19.54 5.33
C ASP A 88 -0.01 19.95 6.02
N SER A 89 -1.13 19.64 5.37
CA SER A 89 -2.48 19.95 5.87
C SER A 89 -3.08 18.83 6.69
N GLU A 90 -2.54 17.62 6.55
CA GLU A 90 -2.93 16.44 7.27
C GLU A 90 -1.83 15.96 8.19
N ARG A 91 -2.24 15.60 9.41
CA ARG A 91 -1.35 14.98 10.38
C ARG A 91 -1.29 13.49 10.08
N VAL A 92 -0.12 13.00 9.68
CA VAL A 92 0.11 11.55 9.58
C VAL A 92 0.36 11.01 10.98
N THR A 93 -0.54 10.15 11.46
CA THR A 93 -0.46 9.54 12.79
C THR A 93 -0.27 8.03 12.71
N VAL A 94 0.32 7.46 13.76
CA VAL A 94 0.32 6.00 13.97
C VAL A 94 -0.73 5.70 15.04
N GLN A 95 -1.78 4.99 14.63
CA GLN A 95 -2.81 4.52 15.57
C GLN A 95 -2.34 3.21 16.21
N VAL A 96 -2.34 3.14 17.54
CA VAL A 96 -1.90 1.95 18.27
C VAL A 96 -3.11 1.13 18.71
N LEU A 97 -3.18 -0.11 18.27
CA LEU A 97 -4.24 -1.06 18.60
C LEU A 97 -3.65 -2.19 19.45
N VAL A 98 -4.21 -2.45 20.63
CA VAL A 98 -3.80 -3.58 21.46
C VAL A 98 -4.82 -4.70 21.33
N VAL A 99 -4.37 -5.90 20.95
CA VAL A 99 -5.21 -7.04 20.58
C VAL A 99 -4.82 -8.31 21.32
N THR A 100 -5.71 -9.30 21.37
CA THR A 100 -5.42 -10.62 21.93
C THR A 100 -4.56 -11.46 20.97
N PRO A 101 -3.90 -12.54 21.43
CA PRO A 101 -3.14 -13.46 20.57
C PRO A 101 -3.95 -14.02 19.39
N GLU A 102 -5.23 -14.33 19.61
CA GLU A 102 -6.12 -14.89 18.58
C GLU A 102 -6.32 -13.90 17.43
N LEU A 103 -6.50 -12.61 17.75
CA LEU A 103 -6.61 -11.55 16.75
C LEU A 103 -5.27 -11.25 16.06
N MET A 104 -4.15 -11.42 16.76
CA MET A 104 -2.82 -11.26 16.18
C MET A 104 -2.52 -12.30 15.09
N GLY A 105 -3.14 -13.47 15.13
CA GLY A 105 -3.03 -14.48 14.06
C GLY A 105 -3.92 -14.22 12.83
N SER A 106 -4.82 -13.24 12.88
CA SER A 106 -5.90 -13.09 11.89
C SER A 106 -5.79 -11.79 11.07
N SER A 107 -5.13 -11.88 9.91
CA SER A 107 -5.08 -10.78 8.93
C SER A 107 -6.46 -10.31 8.46
N HIS A 108 -7.44 -11.21 8.50
CA HIS A 108 -8.83 -10.89 8.20
C HIS A 108 -9.45 -9.98 9.26
N ALA A 109 -9.25 -10.29 10.54
CA ALA A 109 -9.72 -9.45 11.64
C ALA A 109 -9.08 -8.04 11.57
N TRP A 110 -7.79 -7.96 11.21
CA TRP A 110 -7.13 -6.68 11.00
C TRP A 110 -7.83 -5.85 9.93
N SER A 111 -8.09 -6.44 8.76
CA SER A 111 -8.75 -5.73 7.65
C SER A 111 -10.07 -5.10 8.08
N PHE A 112 -10.86 -5.79 8.90
CA PHE A 112 -12.12 -5.27 9.43
C PHE A 112 -11.89 -4.12 10.42
N MET A 113 -11.01 -4.31 11.42
CA MET A 113 -10.69 -3.26 12.40
C MET A 113 -10.21 -1.98 11.70
N LEU A 114 -9.30 -2.11 10.73
CA LEU A 114 -8.72 -0.97 10.02
C LEU A 114 -9.74 -0.21 9.18
N GLU A 115 -10.76 -0.89 8.63
CA GLU A 115 -11.80 -0.21 7.85
C GLU A 115 -12.72 0.64 8.74
N HIS A 116 -12.90 0.30 10.01
CA HIS A 116 -13.62 1.15 10.97
C HIS A 116 -12.88 2.47 11.22
N HIS A 117 -11.55 2.44 11.19
CA HIS A 117 -10.70 3.63 11.33
C HIS A 117 -10.49 4.40 10.02
N ARG A 118 -11.11 3.97 8.91
CA ARG A 118 -11.04 4.66 7.62
C ARG A 118 -12.06 5.80 7.49
N GLN A 119 -12.92 6.03 8.48
CA GLN A 119 -13.92 7.08 8.37
C GLN A 119 -13.26 8.47 8.30
N PRO A 120 -13.75 9.37 7.42
CA PRO A 120 -13.28 10.75 7.43
C PRO A 120 -13.61 11.41 8.77
N ALA A 121 -12.75 12.33 9.20
CA ALA A 121 -13.04 13.15 10.37
C ALA A 121 -14.29 14.03 10.10
N PRO A 122 -15.05 14.41 11.14
CA PRO A 122 -16.19 15.31 10.98
C PRO A 122 -15.81 16.57 10.19
N GLY A 123 -16.60 16.89 9.16
CA GLY A 123 -16.36 18.05 8.28
C GLY A 123 -15.32 17.82 7.18
N ARG A 124 -14.92 16.57 6.91
CA ARG A 124 -14.05 16.20 5.79
C ARG A 124 -14.75 15.29 4.81
N ASP A 125 -14.49 15.52 3.52
CA ASP A 125 -15.07 14.72 2.43
C ASP A 125 -14.30 13.41 2.19
N ARG A 126 -13.05 13.32 2.65
CA ARG A 126 -12.18 12.17 2.45
C ARG A 126 -11.35 11.84 3.69
N PRO A 127 -10.99 10.55 3.89
CA PRO A 127 -10.06 10.16 4.93
C PRO A 127 -8.63 10.65 4.63
N PRO A 128 -7.73 10.65 5.63
CA PRO A 128 -6.32 10.93 5.41
C PRO A 128 -5.74 10.03 4.30
N LEU A 129 -4.94 10.63 3.42
CA LEU A 129 -4.35 9.92 2.30
C LEU A 129 -3.31 8.88 2.74
N MET A 130 -2.68 9.06 3.91
CA MET A 130 -1.79 8.07 4.53
C MET A 130 -2.41 7.58 5.85
N GLN A 131 -2.34 6.27 6.09
CA GLN A 131 -2.85 5.61 7.28
C GLN A 131 -1.79 4.63 7.82
N CYS A 132 -1.50 4.73 9.11
CA CYS A 132 -0.54 3.87 9.79
C CYS A 132 -1.14 3.31 11.08
N PHE A 133 -0.96 2.02 11.29
CA PHE A 133 -1.45 1.31 12.47
C PHE A 133 -0.35 0.43 13.04
N LEU A 134 -0.16 0.49 14.34
CA LEU A 134 0.66 -0.45 15.09
C LEU A 134 -0.26 -1.36 15.88
N ILE A 135 -0.33 -2.63 15.50
CA ILE A 135 -1.04 -3.66 16.23
C ILE A 135 -0.06 -4.31 17.21
N ARG A 136 -0.35 -4.25 18.50
CA ARG A 136 0.43 -4.89 19.56
C ARG A 136 -0.38 -6.01 20.17
N CYS A 137 0.23 -7.18 20.35
CA CYS A 137 -0.40 -8.22 21.13
C CYS A 137 -0.29 -7.90 22.63
N LEU A 138 -1.34 -8.24 23.39
CA LEU A 138 -1.32 -8.22 24.86
C LEU A 138 -0.24 -9.14 25.41
N ASP A 139 0.01 -10.27 24.74
CA ASP A 139 1.12 -11.17 25.03
C ASP A 139 2.35 -10.75 24.20
N PRO A 140 3.43 -10.26 24.83
CA PRO A 140 4.63 -9.83 24.12
C PRO A 140 5.29 -10.93 23.28
N ALA A 141 5.05 -12.21 23.56
CA ALA A 141 5.60 -13.33 22.81
C ALA A 141 5.13 -13.37 21.35
N TYR A 142 3.98 -12.77 21.05
CA TYR A 142 3.41 -12.68 19.71
C TYR A 142 3.86 -11.44 18.93
N GLY A 143 4.64 -10.56 19.57
CA GLY A 143 5.24 -9.39 18.92
C GLY A 143 4.23 -8.33 18.47
N SER A 144 4.49 -7.71 17.32
CA SER A 144 3.69 -6.61 16.79
C SER A 144 3.55 -6.67 15.27
N ALA A 145 2.55 -5.96 14.74
CA ALA A 145 2.37 -5.79 13.30
C ALA A 145 2.25 -4.31 12.97
N LEU A 146 3.06 -3.84 12.02
CA LEU A 146 2.91 -2.53 11.42
C LEU A 146 2.05 -2.67 10.16
N VAL A 147 0.91 -1.99 10.13
CA VAL A 147 0.07 -1.89 8.93
C VAL A 147 0.10 -0.46 8.42
N ALA A 148 0.67 -0.25 7.24
CA ALA A 148 0.79 1.07 6.63
C ALA A 148 0.22 1.06 5.21
N GLY A 149 -0.47 2.12 4.85
CA GLY A 149 -1.15 2.26 3.57
C GLY A 149 -1.37 3.72 3.21
N PHE A 150 -1.15 4.07 1.96
CA PHE A 150 -1.66 5.31 1.38
C PHE A 150 -2.64 5.06 0.24
N ASP A 151 -3.54 6.03 0.06
CA ASP A 151 -4.38 6.18 -1.11
C ASP A 151 -3.49 6.28 -2.34
N HIS A 152 -3.88 5.56 -3.39
CA HIS A 152 -3.08 5.43 -4.60
C HIS A 152 -2.86 6.75 -5.33
N VAL A 153 -3.65 7.78 -5.03
CA VAL A 153 -3.35 9.14 -5.50
C VAL A 153 -1.96 9.61 -5.05
N LEU A 154 -1.45 9.14 -3.91
CA LEU A 154 -0.11 9.50 -3.42
C LEU A 154 1.02 8.74 -4.12
N GLY A 155 0.76 7.53 -4.61
CA GLY A 155 1.77 6.78 -5.34
C GLY A 155 1.46 5.30 -5.54
N ASP A 156 2.48 4.60 -6.05
CA ASP A 156 2.44 3.20 -6.44
C ASP A 156 3.21 2.26 -5.48
N GLY A 157 3.28 0.97 -5.84
CA GLY A 157 4.01 -0.05 -5.08
C GLY A 157 5.50 0.24 -4.87
N ALA A 158 6.16 0.96 -5.79
CA ALA A 158 7.54 1.36 -5.60
C ALA A 158 7.66 2.54 -4.63
N SER A 159 6.71 3.48 -4.65
CA SER A 159 6.59 4.53 -3.63
C SER A 159 6.41 3.94 -2.23
N TYR A 160 5.67 2.83 -2.07
CA TYR A 160 5.61 2.10 -0.80
C TYR A 160 6.99 1.64 -0.34
N ALA A 161 7.76 1.02 -1.23
CA ALA A 161 9.08 0.52 -0.92
C ALA A 161 10.03 1.65 -0.49
N LEU A 162 9.97 2.80 -1.16
CA LEU A 162 10.75 3.99 -0.79
C LEU A 162 10.40 4.45 0.64
N VAL A 163 9.12 4.66 0.93
CA VAL A 163 8.65 5.15 2.23
C VAL A 163 8.98 4.16 3.34
N LEU A 164 8.67 2.87 3.17
CA LEU A 164 8.94 1.86 4.21
C LEU A 164 10.44 1.65 4.45
N SER A 165 11.25 1.67 3.39
CA SER A 165 12.71 1.56 3.53
C SER A 165 13.30 2.77 4.24
N HIS A 166 12.82 3.98 3.93
CA HIS A 166 13.26 5.18 4.64
C HIS A 166 12.80 5.15 6.10
N TRP A 167 11.53 4.84 6.35
CA TRP A 167 10.99 4.77 7.71
C TRP A 167 11.71 3.75 8.57
N SER A 168 12.04 2.58 8.03
CA SER A 168 12.85 1.58 8.73
C SER A 168 14.21 2.14 9.18
N ARG A 169 14.90 2.90 8.32
CA ARG A 169 16.20 3.53 8.66
C ARG A 169 16.06 4.62 9.72
N GLU A 170 15.04 5.47 9.63
CA GLU A 170 14.81 6.51 10.64
C GLU A 170 14.40 5.90 11.99
N TYR A 171 13.58 4.85 11.97
CA TYR A 171 13.20 4.13 13.19
C TYR A 171 14.41 3.51 13.86
N GLU A 172 15.33 2.91 13.10
CA GLU A 172 16.57 2.36 13.62
C GLU A 172 17.44 3.43 14.31
N LYS A 173 17.49 4.66 13.78
CA LYS A 173 18.20 5.77 14.45
C LYS A 173 17.54 6.14 15.77
N GLU A 174 16.22 6.27 15.79
CA GLU A 174 15.46 6.63 17.01
C GLU A 174 15.71 5.64 18.16
N ILE A 175 15.63 4.33 17.87
CA ILE A 175 15.82 3.29 18.91
C ILE A 175 17.28 3.16 19.38
N ARG A 176 18.26 3.54 18.55
CA ARG A 176 19.69 3.53 18.92
C ARG A 176 20.03 4.69 19.85
N VAL A 177 19.46 5.87 19.60
CA VAL A 177 19.71 7.09 20.38
C VAL A 177 18.97 7.07 21.72
N ARG A 178 17.79 6.43 21.77
CA ARG A 178 16.93 6.40 22.96
C ARG A 178 16.55 4.95 23.28
N PRO A 179 17.38 4.23 24.05
CA PRO A 179 17.05 2.88 24.49
C PRO A 179 15.71 2.88 25.24
N ARG A 180 14.84 1.94 24.85
CA ARG A 180 13.47 1.67 25.32
C ARG A 180 13.06 2.31 26.65
N ASP A 181 12.09 3.22 26.59
CA ASP A 181 11.21 3.51 27.71
C ASP A 181 9.80 2.98 27.39
N THR A 182 9.66 1.65 27.41
CA THR A 182 8.39 0.98 27.07
C THR A 182 7.35 1.05 28.19
N GLN A 183 7.68 1.65 29.34
CA GLN A 183 6.82 1.65 30.53
C GLN A 183 5.77 2.78 30.56
N GLY A 184 5.88 3.79 29.70
CA GLY A 184 5.02 4.99 29.74
C GLY A 184 3.71 4.94 28.95
N CYS A 185 3.38 3.84 28.27
CA CYS A 185 2.16 3.76 27.45
C CYS A 185 1.01 3.09 28.22
N PRO A 186 -0.04 3.83 28.65
CA PRO A 186 -1.27 3.19 29.10
C PRO A 186 -1.88 2.41 27.91
N PRO A 187 -2.14 1.09 28.04
CA PRO A 187 -2.65 0.30 26.95
C PRO A 187 -4.12 0.64 26.67
N HIS A 188 -4.44 0.94 25.40
CA HIS A 188 -5.82 0.83 24.90
C HIS A 188 -6.09 -0.62 24.59
N VAL A 189 -6.58 -1.35 25.59
CA VAL A 189 -7.13 -2.68 25.39
C VAL A 189 -8.42 -2.51 24.61
N TYR A 190 -8.49 -3.02 23.37
CA TYR A 190 -9.73 -3.04 22.60
C TYR A 190 -10.63 -4.11 23.22
N PRO A 191 -11.67 -3.75 24.02
CA PRO A 191 -12.50 -4.73 24.70
C PRO A 191 -13.44 -5.32 23.64
N HIS A 192 -13.38 -6.64 23.50
CA HIS A 192 -13.88 -7.41 22.37
C HIS A 192 -15.41 -7.52 22.27
N GLN A 193 -16.21 -6.51 22.63
CA GLN A 193 -17.61 -6.79 22.92
C GLN A 193 -18.59 -6.74 21.75
N ASN A 194 -18.32 -6.08 20.61
CA ASN A 194 -19.33 -6.02 19.52
C ASN A 194 -18.77 -5.79 18.10
N LEU A 195 -17.63 -6.37 17.73
CA LEU A 195 -17.25 -6.45 16.31
C LEU A 195 -18.13 -7.52 15.64
N CYS A 196 -19.30 -7.11 15.15
CA CYS A 196 -20.17 -7.98 14.39
C CYS A 196 -19.54 -8.21 13.01
N PHE A 197 -18.83 -9.34 12.84
CA PHE A 197 -18.13 -9.72 11.61
C PHE A 197 -19.07 -10.09 10.43
N SER A 198 -20.35 -9.67 10.47
CA SER A 198 -21.43 -10.21 9.64
C SER A 198 -21.50 -9.68 8.19
N LYS A 199 -20.59 -8.78 7.78
CA LYS A 199 -20.55 -8.23 6.41
C LYS A 199 -19.22 -8.49 5.70
N VAL A 200 -18.70 -9.69 5.85
CA VAL A 200 -17.58 -10.15 5.03
C VAL A 200 -18.15 -10.72 3.75
N ASP A 201 -17.81 -10.08 2.63
CA ASP A 201 -18.06 -10.65 1.31
C ASP A 201 -17.12 -11.86 1.14
N HIS A 202 -17.63 -13.05 1.48
CA HIS A 202 -16.92 -14.32 1.33
C HIS A 202 -16.74 -14.74 -0.14
N SER A 203 -17.23 -13.97 -1.11
CA SER A 203 -17.17 -14.35 -2.53
C SER A 203 -15.75 -14.31 -3.12
N LYS A 204 -14.77 -13.69 -2.44
CA LYS A 204 -13.40 -13.54 -2.95
C LYS A 204 -12.41 -14.27 -2.05
N THR A 205 -11.92 -15.41 -2.52
CA THR A 205 -10.85 -16.16 -1.87
C THR A 205 -9.51 -15.86 -2.52
N ALA A 206 -8.51 -15.48 -1.73
CA ALA A 206 -7.13 -15.34 -2.21
C ALA A 206 -6.44 -16.70 -2.18
N HIS A 207 -6.03 -17.20 -3.34
CA HIS A 207 -5.23 -18.41 -3.45
C HIS A 207 -3.76 -18.03 -3.66
N ARG A 208 -2.86 -18.60 -2.84
CA ARG A 208 -1.42 -18.42 -3.00
C ARG A 208 -0.83 -19.62 -3.72
N PHE A 209 -0.22 -19.36 -4.87
CA PHE A 209 0.54 -20.37 -5.61
C PHE A 209 2.03 -20.13 -5.36
N HIS A 210 2.76 -21.19 -5.03
CA HIS A 210 4.22 -21.14 -4.90
C HIS A 210 4.86 -21.79 -6.12
N LEU A 211 5.59 -21.00 -6.91
CA LEU A 211 6.41 -21.50 -7.99
C LEU A 211 7.88 -21.51 -7.54
N PRO A 212 8.51 -22.68 -7.35
CA PRO A 212 9.89 -22.75 -6.91
C PRO A 212 10.84 -22.06 -7.88
N THR A 213 11.85 -21.38 -7.36
CA THR A 213 12.90 -20.72 -8.17
C THR A 213 13.55 -21.69 -9.15
N SER A 214 13.78 -22.94 -8.74
CA SER A 214 14.33 -23.99 -9.62
C SER A 214 13.46 -24.24 -10.86
N ARG A 215 12.13 -24.23 -10.71
CA ARG A 215 11.18 -24.40 -11.82
C ARG A 215 11.15 -23.18 -12.72
N VAL A 216 11.18 -21.97 -12.16
CA VAL A 216 11.30 -20.73 -12.95
C VAL A 216 12.58 -20.76 -13.79
N SER A 217 13.71 -21.10 -13.18
CA SER A 217 15.00 -21.19 -13.88
C SER A 217 15.03 -22.28 -14.95
N ALA A 218 14.38 -23.42 -14.71
CA ALA A 218 14.24 -24.47 -15.73
C ALA A 218 13.45 -23.96 -16.94
N LEU A 219 12.29 -23.31 -16.70
CA LEU A 219 11.48 -22.71 -17.76
C LEU A 219 12.25 -21.63 -18.52
N LYS A 220 12.97 -20.74 -17.84
CA LYS A 220 13.82 -19.73 -18.51
C LYS A 220 14.79 -20.37 -19.50
N ARG A 221 15.46 -21.45 -19.10
CA ARG A 221 16.42 -22.16 -19.96
C ARG A 221 15.76 -22.89 -21.13
N SER A 222 14.51 -23.34 -20.98
CA SER A 222 13.77 -23.99 -22.06
C SER A 222 13.35 -23.04 -23.17
N PHE A 223 13.15 -21.75 -22.86
CA PHE A 223 12.66 -20.74 -23.82
C PHE A 223 13.70 -19.70 -24.25
N ALA A 224 14.82 -19.56 -23.54
CA ALA A 224 15.94 -18.74 -23.98
C ALA A 224 16.79 -19.54 -24.98
N HIS A 225 16.48 -19.44 -26.26
CA HIS A 225 17.19 -20.12 -27.35
C HIS A 225 18.44 -19.35 -27.79
N SER A 226 18.52 -18.06 -27.47
CA SER A 226 19.65 -17.16 -27.71
C SER A 226 20.06 -16.43 -26.42
N PRO A 227 21.35 -16.08 -26.24
CA PRO A 227 21.80 -15.16 -25.18
C PRO A 227 21.11 -13.78 -25.23
N GLU A 228 20.52 -13.42 -26.37
CA GLU A 228 19.77 -12.18 -26.55
C GLU A 228 18.31 -12.27 -26.06
N ASP A 229 17.80 -13.48 -25.81
CA ASP A 229 16.44 -13.70 -25.32
C ASP A 229 16.34 -13.28 -23.85
N ARG A 230 15.89 -12.04 -23.62
CA ARG A 230 15.72 -11.48 -22.28
C ARG A 230 14.39 -11.92 -21.65
N ILE A 231 14.27 -13.21 -21.32
CA ILE A 231 13.10 -13.74 -20.61
C ILE A 231 13.29 -13.57 -19.09
N SER A 232 12.51 -12.68 -18.49
CA SER A 232 12.51 -12.45 -17.06
C SER A 232 11.68 -13.49 -16.29
N ALA A 233 11.79 -13.49 -14.96
CA ALA A 233 10.94 -14.36 -14.14
C ALA A 233 9.47 -13.89 -14.21
N ASN A 234 9.27 -12.58 -14.35
CA ASN A 234 7.94 -11.99 -14.48
C ASN A 234 7.26 -12.48 -15.77
N ASP A 235 7.98 -12.55 -16.89
CA ASP A 235 7.43 -13.00 -18.18
C ASP A 235 6.88 -14.44 -18.08
N ILE A 236 7.65 -15.34 -17.47
CA ILE A 236 7.20 -16.71 -17.22
C ILE A 236 5.96 -16.75 -16.32
N LEU A 237 5.97 -15.99 -15.22
CA LEU A 237 4.84 -15.96 -14.29
C LEU A 237 3.57 -15.42 -14.97
N MET A 238 3.71 -14.39 -15.81
CA MET A 238 2.62 -13.82 -16.59
C MET A 238 2.09 -14.82 -17.62
N ALA A 239 2.96 -15.49 -18.37
CA ALA A 239 2.55 -16.51 -19.33
C ALA A 239 1.80 -17.67 -18.65
N GLN A 240 2.32 -18.17 -17.52
CA GLN A 240 1.65 -19.20 -16.73
C GLN A 240 0.29 -18.74 -16.20
N ALA A 241 0.17 -17.49 -15.75
CA ALA A 241 -1.10 -16.90 -15.35
C ALA A 241 -2.07 -16.77 -16.53
N ALA A 242 -1.59 -16.37 -17.71
CA ALA A 242 -2.39 -16.23 -18.92
C ALA A 242 -3.04 -17.56 -19.32
N VAL A 243 -2.22 -18.61 -19.41
CA VAL A 243 -2.66 -19.97 -19.77
C VAL A 243 -3.67 -20.50 -18.75
N ALA A 244 -3.40 -20.32 -17.46
CA ALA A 244 -4.30 -20.76 -16.40
C ALA A 244 -5.65 -20.02 -16.41
N LEU A 245 -5.67 -18.73 -16.79
CA LEU A 245 -6.90 -17.94 -16.89
C LEU A 245 -7.67 -18.23 -18.19
N ALA A 246 -6.97 -18.36 -19.32
CA ALA A 246 -7.57 -18.61 -20.63
C ALA A 246 -8.33 -19.94 -20.65
N SER A 247 -7.79 -20.98 -20.01
CA SER A 247 -8.40 -22.31 -19.92
C SER A 247 -9.69 -22.38 -19.08
N ARG A 248 -9.99 -21.34 -18.29
CA ARG A 248 -11.14 -21.33 -17.35
C ARG A 248 -12.31 -20.47 -17.82
N ARG A 249 -12.18 -19.70 -18.90
CA ARG A 249 -13.27 -18.86 -19.41
C ARG A 249 -14.14 -19.66 -20.39
N PRO A 250 -15.49 -19.63 -20.26
CA PRO A 250 -16.37 -20.31 -21.19
C PRO A 250 -16.17 -19.76 -22.61
N LEU A 251 -16.28 -20.64 -23.60
CA LEU A 251 -16.23 -20.28 -25.01
C LEU A 251 -17.42 -19.37 -25.32
N GLY A 252 -17.18 -18.05 -25.41
CA GLY A 252 -18.15 -17.14 -26.01
C GLY A 252 -18.17 -17.33 -27.52
N GLU A 253 -19.27 -16.99 -28.18
CA GLU A 253 -19.45 -17.26 -29.62
C GLU A 253 -18.69 -16.29 -30.56
N ASN A 254 -17.91 -15.34 -30.03
CA ASN A 254 -17.22 -14.30 -30.82
C ASN A 254 -15.79 -14.06 -30.29
N ASP A 255 -14.83 -14.88 -30.74
CA ASP A 255 -13.61 -15.18 -29.97
C ASP A 255 -12.41 -14.25 -30.21
N GLY A 256 -12.50 -13.05 -29.63
CA GLY A 256 -11.34 -12.21 -29.32
C GLY A 256 -10.39 -12.84 -28.27
N PRO A 257 -9.33 -12.12 -27.84
CA PRO A 257 -8.34 -12.63 -26.89
C PRO A 257 -9.00 -13.14 -25.60
N LYS A 258 -8.68 -14.39 -25.25
CA LYS A 258 -9.32 -15.17 -24.18
C LYS A 258 -8.78 -14.80 -22.80
N ALA A 259 -7.53 -14.36 -22.74
CA ALA A 259 -6.97 -13.70 -21.58
C ALA A 259 -6.46 -12.31 -21.96
N ARG A 260 -6.77 -11.33 -21.11
CA ARG A 260 -6.13 -10.00 -21.14
C ARG A 260 -5.44 -9.83 -19.80
N ILE A 261 -4.13 -9.59 -19.83
CA ILE A 261 -3.30 -9.34 -18.66
C ILE A 261 -2.84 -7.91 -18.74
N ALA A 262 -3.18 -7.12 -17.72
CA ALA A 262 -2.58 -5.82 -17.49
C ALA A 262 -1.29 -6.02 -16.69
N VAL A 263 -0.19 -5.48 -17.21
CA VAL A 263 1.14 -5.52 -16.60
C VAL A 263 1.52 -4.11 -16.21
N LEU A 264 1.75 -3.90 -14.92
CA LEU A 264 2.14 -2.62 -14.37
C LEU A 264 3.66 -2.44 -14.52
N CYS A 265 4.08 -1.47 -15.33
CA CYS A 265 5.48 -1.18 -15.60
C CYS A 265 5.94 0.09 -14.91
N ASN A 266 7.06 0.00 -14.18
CA ASN A 266 7.68 1.14 -13.51
C ASN A 266 8.46 2.01 -14.50
N GLN A 267 8.18 3.31 -14.52
CA GLN A 267 8.85 4.32 -15.36
C GLN A 267 10.08 4.96 -14.69
N ARG A 268 10.35 4.65 -13.43
CA ARG A 268 11.60 5.04 -12.77
C ARG A 268 12.79 4.37 -13.47
N GLY A 269 13.86 5.14 -13.69
CA GLY A 269 14.99 4.75 -14.53
C GLY A 269 14.73 4.86 -16.04
N ARG A 270 13.52 5.29 -16.45
CA ARG A 270 13.12 5.51 -17.85
C ARG A 270 12.62 6.94 -18.08
N GLY A 271 13.37 7.91 -17.57
CA GLY A 271 13.03 9.34 -17.63
C GLY A 271 12.55 9.92 -16.29
N LEU A 272 12.25 9.08 -15.31
CA LEU A 272 12.04 9.47 -13.92
C LEU A 272 13.20 9.00 -13.03
N SER A 273 13.51 9.74 -11.98
CA SER A 273 14.54 9.35 -11.02
C SER A 273 14.14 8.09 -10.26
N GLU A 274 15.12 7.27 -9.86
CA GLU A 274 14.85 6.04 -9.07
C GLU A 274 14.18 6.35 -7.72
N GLY A 275 14.50 7.50 -7.13
CA GLY A 275 13.92 7.99 -5.88
C GLY A 275 12.60 8.76 -6.04
N TRP A 276 12.01 8.79 -7.24
CA TRP A 276 10.78 9.54 -7.48
C TRP A 276 9.61 9.00 -6.65
N PHE A 277 9.01 9.85 -5.82
CA PHE A 277 7.81 9.54 -5.04
C PHE A 277 6.56 10.00 -5.80
N GLY A 278 5.59 9.10 -5.97
CA GLY A 278 4.39 9.34 -6.76
C GLY A 278 3.96 8.12 -7.59
N ASN A 279 2.99 8.32 -8.49
CA ASN A 279 2.58 7.32 -9.47
C ASN A 279 3.47 7.38 -10.71
N ALA A 280 4.27 6.34 -10.93
CA ALA A 280 5.10 6.18 -12.12
C ALA A 280 4.87 4.82 -12.79
N VAL A 281 3.66 4.29 -12.66
CA VAL A 281 3.23 3.06 -13.32
C VAL A 281 2.55 3.40 -14.64
N VAL A 282 2.84 2.59 -15.66
CA VAL A 282 2.03 2.51 -16.88
C VAL A 282 1.53 1.09 -17.08
N ASP A 283 0.40 0.96 -17.75
CA ASP A 283 -0.23 -0.32 -18.01
C ASP A 283 0.15 -0.82 -19.41
N LEU A 284 0.80 -1.99 -19.46
CA LEU A 284 0.95 -2.74 -20.70
C LEU A 284 -0.12 -3.82 -20.73
N ASN A 285 -0.99 -3.77 -21.74
CA ASN A 285 -2.06 -4.75 -21.90
C ASN A 285 -1.61 -5.83 -22.88
N VAL A 286 -1.39 -7.04 -22.37
CA VAL A 286 -1.08 -8.23 -23.16
C VAL A 286 -2.35 -9.03 -23.38
N ALA A 287 -2.64 -9.32 -24.65
CA ALA A 287 -3.82 -10.06 -25.05
C ALA A 287 -3.39 -11.42 -25.62
N VAL A 288 -3.88 -12.51 -25.04
CA VAL A 288 -3.53 -13.89 -25.43
C VAL A 288 -4.79 -14.60 -25.92
N SER A 289 -4.75 -15.11 -27.15
CA SER A 289 -5.81 -15.95 -27.71
C SER A 289 -5.65 -17.40 -27.24
N TRP A 290 -6.76 -18.16 -27.20
CA TRP A 290 -6.69 -19.58 -26.88
C TRP A 290 -5.96 -20.38 -27.97
N ASP A 291 -6.09 -19.97 -29.22
CA ASP A 291 -5.36 -20.57 -30.34
C ASP A 291 -3.84 -20.47 -30.16
N SER A 292 -3.33 -19.32 -29.71
CA SER A 292 -1.90 -19.17 -29.39
C SER A 292 -1.49 -20.12 -28.25
N VAL A 293 -2.34 -20.28 -27.23
CA VAL A 293 -2.09 -21.23 -26.13
C VAL A 293 -2.06 -22.68 -26.64
N GLN A 294 -3.01 -23.07 -27.48
CA GLN A 294 -3.10 -24.44 -28.01
C GLN A 294 -1.94 -24.79 -28.95
N ARG A 295 -1.45 -23.82 -29.73
CA ARG A 295 -0.30 -24.00 -30.61
C ARG A 295 1.05 -23.93 -29.87
N GLY A 296 1.07 -23.43 -28.64
CA GLY A 296 2.29 -23.19 -27.87
C GLY A 296 3.02 -21.91 -28.28
N ASP A 297 2.34 -20.97 -28.95
CA ASP A 297 2.87 -19.70 -29.48
C ASP A 297 2.78 -18.55 -28.45
N VAL A 298 2.92 -18.83 -27.13
CA VAL A 298 2.74 -17.85 -26.04
C VAL A 298 4.06 -17.38 -25.47
#